data_AF-A0A0Q5QNJ2-F1
#
_entry.id   AF-A0A0Q5QNJ2-F1
#
_cell.length_a   1.000
_cell.length_b   1.000
_cell.length_c   1.000
_cell.angle_alpha   90.00
_cell.angle_beta   90.00
_cell.angle_gamma   90.00
#
_symmetry.space_group_name_H-M   'P 1'
#
loop_
_entity.id
_entity.type
_entity.pdbx_description
1 polymer ?
#
loop_
_entity_poly.entity_id
_entity_poly.type
_entity_poly.pdbx_seq_one_letter_code
_entity_poly.pdbx_strand_id
1 'polypeptide(L)'
;MSKIILIFFVSFFSAQQSCKISFKNSVLSDDGIIKLIVTEIGGKKVKVPQIYSSIWARPIELQVFNDVKNDYVTTDYIGDDVDCFNNNGCFGKMFNLKKGNSKEYRIKIIPGSLSRGLKYKKIYRFKLAFDTSFLKGCNDYVTDWRYYDNKNK
;
A
#
# COMPACT_ATOMS: atom_id res chain seq x y z
N MET A 1 -38.52 -28.10 20.92
CA MET A 1 -37.52 -27.99 19.82
C MET A 1 -36.73 -26.71 20.02
N SER A 2 -35.62 -26.76 20.75
CA SER A 2 -34.79 -25.57 21.03
C SER A 2 -33.79 -25.36 19.90
N LYS A 3 -33.92 -24.25 19.17
CA LYS A 3 -32.90 -23.79 18.22
C LYS A 3 -31.85 -23.01 19.00
N ILE A 4 -30.72 -23.64 19.30
CA ILE A 4 -29.53 -22.94 19.79
C ILE A 4 -28.86 -22.30 18.58
N ILE A 5 -28.98 -20.99 18.44
CA ILE A 5 -28.25 -20.20 17.45
C ILE A 5 -26.82 -20.07 17.96
N LEU A 6 -25.90 -20.83 17.37
CA LEU A 6 -24.48 -20.74 17.65
C LEU A 6 -23.95 -19.48 16.96
N ILE A 7 -23.94 -18.35 17.67
CA ILE A 7 -23.27 -17.13 17.23
C ILE A 7 -21.77 -17.40 17.36
N PHE A 8 -21.11 -17.67 16.23
CA PHE A 8 -19.67 -17.65 16.15
C PHE A 8 -19.19 -16.22 16.45
N PHE A 9 -18.74 -16.00 17.69
CA PHE A 9 -17.82 -14.90 17.98
C PHE A 9 -16.52 -15.22 17.23
N VAL A 10 -16.36 -14.65 16.04
CA VAL A 10 -15.05 -14.58 15.39
C VAL A 10 -14.22 -13.69 16.30
N SER A 11 -13.46 -14.31 17.18
CA SER A 11 -12.42 -13.67 17.95
C SER A 11 -11.48 -13.02 16.95
N PHE A 12 -11.64 -11.70 16.76
CA PHE A 12 -10.57 -10.88 16.24
C PHE A 12 -9.40 -11.06 17.20
N PHE A 13 -8.50 -11.97 16.86
CA PHE A 13 -7.14 -11.94 17.35
C PHE A 13 -6.55 -10.62 16.86
N SER A 14 -6.81 -9.55 17.61
CA SER A 14 -5.95 -8.38 17.61
C SER A 14 -4.64 -8.86 18.20
N ALA A 15 -3.82 -9.52 17.39
CA ALA A 15 -2.38 -9.51 17.60
C ALA A 15 -2.05 -8.04 17.80
N GLN A 16 -1.75 -7.68 19.04
CA GLN A 16 -1.60 -6.32 19.51
C GLN A 16 -0.43 -5.73 18.72
N GLN A 17 -0.73 -5.13 17.56
CA GLN A 17 0.28 -4.68 16.64
C GLN A 17 1.00 -3.56 17.37
N SER A 18 2.23 -3.82 17.81
CA SER A 18 3.07 -2.83 18.50
C SER A 18 3.36 -1.60 17.64
N CYS A 19 2.93 -1.64 16.36
CA CYS A 19 2.89 -0.53 15.45
C CYS A 19 2.09 0.64 16.03
N LYS A 20 2.82 1.61 16.56
CA LYS A 20 2.32 2.86 17.13
C LYS A 20 2.10 3.95 16.07
N ILE A 21 1.89 3.51 14.84
CA ILE A 21 1.75 4.32 13.64
C ILE A 21 0.41 3.99 12.98
N SER A 22 -0.34 5.00 12.58
CA SER A 22 -1.51 4.85 11.71
C SER A 22 -1.12 5.16 10.28
N PHE A 23 -1.64 4.36 9.35
CA PHE A 23 -1.51 4.58 7.92
C PHE A 23 -2.87 4.89 7.31
N LYS A 24 -2.89 5.78 6.32
CA LYS A 24 -4.02 6.02 5.43
C LYS A 24 -3.49 6.29 4.04
N ASN A 25 -4.33 6.12 3.02
CA ASN A 25 -3.98 6.52 1.67
C ASN A 25 -5.15 7.12 0.91
N SER A 26 -4.84 7.93 -0.10
CA SER A 26 -5.85 8.44 -1.04
C SER A 26 -6.24 7.37 -2.06
N VAL A 27 -7.32 7.64 -2.80
CA VAL A 27 -7.54 7.02 -4.11
C VAL A 27 -6.38 7.36 -5.07
N LEU A 28 -6.24 6.55 -6.12
CA LEU A 28 -5.33 6.85 -7.22
C LEU A 28 -5.86 8.09 -7.96
N SER A 29 -5.03 9.11 -8.14
CA SER A 29 -5.37 10.26 -8.99
C SER A 29 -5.29 9.92 -10.47
N ASP A 30 -5.87 10.76 -11.32
CA ASP A 30 -5.82 10.62 -12.78
C ASP A 30 -4.38 10.66 -13.32
N ASP A 31 -3.49 11.37 -12.63
CA ASP A 31 -2.08 11.39 -12.98
C ASP A 31 -1.30 10.19 -12.39
N GLY A 32 -1.95 9.24 -11.72
CA GLY A 32 -1.31 8.02 -11.23
C GLY A 32 -0.53 8.20 -9.92
N ILE A 33 -0.93 9.15 -9.08
CA ILE A 33 -0.35 9.39 -7.76
C ILE A 33 -1.25 8.83 -6.67
N ILE A 34 -0.65 8.24 -5.65
CA ILE A 34 -1.29 7.94 -4.37
C ILE A 34 -0.62 8.77 -3.28
N LYS A 35 -1.43 9.32 -2.38
CA LYS A 35 -0.95 9.93 -1.15
C LYS A 35 -0.90 8.87 -0.06
N LEU A 36 0.24 8.67 0.59
CA LEU A 36 0.38 7.89 1.82
C LEU A 36 0.48 8.86 2.99
N ILE A 37 -0.35 8.68 4.02
CA ILE A 37 -0.36 9.49 5.23
C ILE A 37 0.07 8.60 6.39
N VAL A 38 1.15 8.99 7.05
CA VAL A 38 1.72 8.30 8.21
C VAL A 38 1.57 9.19 9.44
N THR A 39 0.92 8.68 10.49
CA THR A 39 0.61 9.43 11.71
C THR A 39 1.15 8.71 12.94
N GLU A 40 1.89 9.42 13.80
CA GLU A 40 2.35 8.87 15.09
C GLU A 40 1.24 8.92 16.15
N ILE A 41 0.83 7.76 16.65
CA ILE A 41 -0.28 7.63 17.61
C ILE A 41 0.15 7.11 18.99
N GLY A 42 1.29 6.43 19.12
CA GLY A 42 1.65 5.71 20.34
C GLY A 42 2.52 6.45 21.35
N GLY A 43 2.74 7.74 21.13
CA GLY A 43 3.24 8.69 22.13
C GLY A 43 4.75 8.78 22.26
N LYS A 44 5.52 8.14 21.37
CA LYS A 44 6.97 8.31 21.29
C LYS A 44 7.33 8.94 19.95
N LYS A 45 8.45 9.65 19.86
CA LYS A 45 8.95 10.16 18.58
C LYS A 45 9.35 8.97 17.71
N VAL A 46 8.96 8.98 16.44
CA VAL A 46 9.32 7.94 15.48
C VAL A 46 10.06 8.56 14.29
N LYS A 47 11.11 7.88 13.82
CA LYS A 47 11.85 8.29 12.63
C LYS A 47 11.15 7.76 11.39
N VAL A 48 10.86 8.64 10.45
CA VAL A 48 10.28 8.29 9.14
C VAL A 48 11.06 9.03 8.04
N PRO A 49 11.05 8.55 6.79
CA PRO A 49 11.87 9.15 5.74
C PRO A 49 11.42 10.57 5.33
N GLN A 50 12.39 11.35 4.85
CA GLN A 50 12.26 12.60 4.07
C GLN A 50 11.19 12.48 2.99
N ILE A 51 11.47 11.49 2.16
CA ILE A 51 10.89 11.21 0.86
C ILE A 51 10.58 9.72 0.86
N TYR A 52 9.40 9.36 0.38
CA TYR A 52 9.02 7.97 0.20
C TYR A 52 9.15 7.62 -1.28
N SER A 53 10.09 6.74 -1.62
CA SER A 53 10.33 6.35 -3.01
C SER A 53 9.18 5.50 -3.55
N SER A 54 8.84 5.65 -4.83
CA SER A 54 7.79 4.84 -5.48
C SER A 54 8.11 3.36 -5.52
N ILE A 55 9.40 3.00 -5.46
CA ILE A 55 9.83 1.60 -5.41
C ILE A 55 9.29 0.89 -4.14
N TRP A 56 9.12 1.61 -3.03
CA TRP A 56 8.58 1.05 -1.78
C TRP A 56 7.07 0.88 -1.78
N ALA A 57 6.38 1.36 -2.83
CA ALA A 57 4.97 1.10 -3.08
C ALA A 57 4.85 -0.02 -4.11
N ARG A 58 4.94 -1.27 -3.63
CA ARG A 58 5.04 -2.47 -4.46
C ARG A 58 3.65 -2.97 -4.84
N PRO A 59 3.37 -3.22 -6.14
CA PRO A 59 2.17 -3.93 -6.53
C PRO A 59 2.27 -5.39 -6.10
N ILE A 60 1.33 -5.83 -5.27
CA ILE A 60 1.29 -7.22 -4.78
C ILE A 60 0.26 -8.06 -5.54
N GLU A 61 -0.73 -7.40 -6.15
CA GLU A 61 -1.74 -8.02 -6.99
C GLU A 61 -2.07 -7.07 -8.14
N LEU A 62 -2.05 -7.58 -9.37
CA LEU A 62 -2.47 -6.86 -10.57
C LEU A 62 -3.44 -7.73 -11.36
N GLN A 63 -4.60 -7.16 -11.67
CA GLN A 63 -5.64 -7.81 -12.44
C GLN A 63 -6.11 -6.92 -13.59
N VAL A 64 -6.43 -7.54 -14.71
CA VAL A 64 -6.93 -6.87 -15.91
C VAL A 64 -8.39 -7.24 -16.12
N PHE A 65 -9.21 -6.26 -16.50
CA PHE A 65 -10.61 -6.50 -16.84
C PHE A 65 -10.70 -7.30 -18.15
N ASN A 66 -11.49 -8.37 -18.13
CA ASN A 66 -11.78 -9.22 -19.26
C ASN A 66 -13.22 -8.97 -19.72
N ASP A 67 -13.38 -8.34 -20.88
CA ASP A 67 -14.69 -7.96 -21.42
C ASP A 67 -15.59 -9.17 -21.72
N VAL A 68 -15.01 -10.32 -22.09
CA VAL A 68 -15.76 -11.54 -22.41
C VAL A 68 -16.35 -12.18 -21.15
N LYS A 69 -15.57 -12.18 -20.05
CA LYS A 69 -15.98 -12.76 -18.76
C LYS A 69 -16.72 -11.75 -17.86
N ASN A 70 -16.68 -10.46 -18.21
CA ASN A 70 -17.17 -9.36 -17.39
C ASN A 70 -16.59 -9.39 -15.96
N ASP A 71 -15.30 -9.71 -15.84
CA ASP A 71 -14.61 -9.84 -14.55
C ASP A 71 -13.11 -9.51 -14.66
N TYR A 72 -12.47 -9.25 -13.53
CA TYR A 72 -11.03 -9.04 -13.42
C TYR A 72 -10.30 -10.37 -13.28
N VAL A 73 -9.35 -10.61 -14.18
CA VAL A 73 -8.49 -11.79 -14.15
C VAL A 73 -7.07 -11.43 -13.72
N THR A 74 -6.47 -12.29 -12.90
CA THR A 74 -5.08 -12.14 -12.45
C THR A 74 -4.12 -12.12 -13.63
N THR A 75 -3.20 -11.16 -13.62
CA THR A 75 -2.11 -11.07 -14.58
C THR A 75 -0.95 -11.95 -14.13
N ASP A 76 -0.06 -12.28 -15.06
CA ASP A 76 1.25 -12.90 -14.81
C ASP A 76 2.30 -11.91 -14.27
N TYR A 77 1.87 -10.72 -13.85
CA TYR A 77 2.78 -9.71 -13.32
C TYR A 77 3.43 -10.20 -12.03
N ILE A 78 4.76 -10.27 -12.04
CA ILE A 78 5.59 -10.53 -10.88
C ILE A 78 6.06 -9.16 -10.38
N GLY A 79 5.72 -8.84 -9.13
CA GLY A 79 6.16 -7.61 -8.49
C GLY A 79 7.68 -7.54 -8.41
N ASP A 80 8.22 -6.33 -8.57
CA ASP A 80 9.64 -6.12 -8.38
C ASP A 80 9.98 -6.15 -6.90
N ASP A 81 10.80 -7.12 -6.50
CA ASP A 81 11.42 -7.07 -5.19
C ASP A 81 12.42 -5.92 -5.14
N VAL A 82 12.23 -5.06 -4.16
CA VAL A 82 13.15 -3.95 -3.91
C VAL A 82 14.14 -4.44 -2.89
N ASP A 83 15.32 -4.79 -3.37
CA ASP A 83 16.38 -5.20 -2.48
C ASP A 83 17.09 -3.97 -1.90
N CYS A 84 16.87 -3.78 -0.61
CA CYS A 84 17.28 -2.58 0.11
C CYS A 84 18.38 -2.93 1.12
N PHE A 85 19.45 -3.56 0.63
CA PHE A 85 20.55 -4.09 1.45
C PHE A 85 21.33 -3.04 2.27
N ASN A 86 21.12 -1.74 2.04
CA ASN A 86 21.77 -0.68 2.79
C ASN A 86 20.76 0.32 3.37
N ASN A 87 20.40 0.13 4.64
CA ASN A 87 19.49 0.99 5.40
C ASN A 87 19.92 2.48 5.44
N ASN A 88 21.21 2.78 5.29
CA ASN A 88 21.70 4.17 5.29
C ASN A 88 21.59 4.84 3.91
N GLY A 89 21.56 4.07 2.82
CA GLY A 89 21.42 4.59 1.46
C GLY A 89 19.97 4.61 0.98
N CYS A 90 19.17 3.63 1.37
CA CYS A 90 17.80 3.47 0.91
C CYS A 90 16.86 4.55 1.46
N PHE A 91 16.73 4.66 2.78
CA PHE A 91 15.69 5.49 3.39
C PHE A 91 15.96 7.00 3.29
N GLY A 92 17.13 7.36 2.76
CA GLY A 92 17.58 8.74 2.62
C GLY A 92 17.64 9.46 3.97
N LYS A 93 17.45 10.78 3.93
CA LYS A 93 17.35 11.58 5.16
C LYS A 93 16.10 11.16 5.93
N MET A 94 16.22 11.01 7.24
CA MET A 94 15.10 10.71 8.14
C MET A 94 14.68 11.98 8.89
N PHE A 95 13.40 12.11 9.25
CA PHE A 95 12.95 13.10 10.23
C PHE A 95 12.18 12.45 11.39
N ASN A 96 12.14 13.16 12.51
CA ASN A 96 11.39 12.74 13.68
C ASN A 96 9.93 13.23 13.59
N LEU A 97 9.00 12.30 13.43
CA LEU A 97 7.57 12.56 13.52
C LEU A 97 7.16 12.59 15.01
N LYS A 98 6.53 13.70 15.42
CA LYS A 98 6.03 13.89 16.80
C LYS A 98 4.64 13.28 16.95
N LYS A 99 4.25 12.96 18.19
CA LYS A 99 2.91 12.47 18.54
C LYS A 99 1.82 13.37 17.96
N GLY A 100 0.82 12.76 17.33
CA GLY A 100 -0.34 13.44 16.73
C GLY A 100 -0.05 14.09 15.38
N ASN A 101 1.22 14.25 14.99
CA ASN A 101 1.56 14.80 13.70
C ASN A 101 1.48 13.72 12.61
N SER A 102 1.19 14.19 11.40
CA SER A 102 1.14 13.36 10.20
C SER A 102 2.15 13.82 9.18
N LYS A 103 2.62 12.88 8.36
CA LYS A 103 3.42 13.13 7.17
C LYS A 103 2.71 12.55 5.97
N GLU A 104 2.49 13.40 4.97
CA GLU A 104 1.96 13.02 3.67
C GLU A 104 3.14 12.81 2.70
N TYR A 105 3.10 11.68 1.98
CA TYR A 105 3.98 11.39 0.87
C TYR A 105 3.16 11.30 -0.41
N ARG A 106 3.62 11.97 -1.48
CA ARG A 106 3.01 11.88 -2.81
C ARG A 106 3.82 10.90 -3.64
N ILE A 107 3.24 9.76 -3.98
CA ILE A 107 3.96 8.63 -4.56
C ILE A 107 3.40 8.38 -5.96
N LYS A 108 4.26 8.51 -6.98
CA LYS A 108 3.90 8.24 -8.38
C LYS A 108 3.92 6.73 -8.63
N ILE A 109 2.74 6.15 -8.81
CA ILE A 109 2.54 4.74 -9.15
C ILE A 109 2.54 4.54 -10.66
N ILE A 110 2.04 5.53 -11.42
CA ILE A 110 1.92 5.50 -12.88
C ILE A 110 2.34 6.85 -13.51
N PRO A 111 3.31 6.91 -14.44
CA PRO A 111 4.30 5.88 -14.67
C PRO A 111 5.20 5.78 -13.43
N GLY A 112 5.27 4.59 -12.85
CA GLY A 112 6.02 4.29 -11.63
C GLY A 112 6.18 2.78 -11.50
N SER A 113 6.01 2.26 -10.27
CA SER A 113 6.20 0.83 -9.95
C SER A 113 5.32 -0.12 -10.76
N LEU A 114 4.18 0.34 -11.29
CA LEU A 114 3.25 -0.50 -12.05
C LEU A 114 3.50 -0.50 -13.56
N SER A 115 4.40 0.35 -14.09
CA SER A 115 4.44 0.66 -15.54
C SER A 115 4.66 -0.56 -16.43
N ARG A 116 5.46 -1.54 -15.98
CA ARG A 116 5.79 -2.74 -16.77
C ARG A 116 4.62 -3.72 -16.90
N GLY A 117 3.67 -3.70 -15.95
CA GLY A 117 2.50 -4.58 -15.98
C GLY A 117 1.33 -4.05 -16.81
N LEU A 118 1.39 -2.79 -17.24
CA LEU A 118 0.28 -2.10 -17.90
C LEU A 118 0.39 -2.17 -19.42
N LYS A 119 -0.64 -2.73 -20.07
CA LYS A 119 -0.82 -2.75 -21.53
C LYS A 119 -1.77 -1.64 -21.96
N TYR A 120 -1.60 -1.14 -23.17
CA TYR A 120 -2.43 -0.08 -23.74
C TYR A 120 -3.90 -0.52 -23.91
N LYS A 121 -4.84 0.42 -23.73
CA LYS A 121 -6.30 0.22 -23.88
C LYS A 121 -6.87 -0.92 -23.03
N LYS A 122 -6.42 -1.01 -21.77
CA LYS A 122 -6.90 -1.99 -20.80
C LYS A 122 -7.29 -1.33 -19.49
N ILE A 123 -8.29 -1.89 -18.82
CA ILE A 123 -8.73 -1.48 -17.49
C ILE A 123 -8.11 -2.44 -16.48
N TYR A 124 -7.55 -1.89 -15.40
CA TYR A 124 -6.86 -2.63 -14.38
C TYR A 124 -7.46 -2.38 -13.00
N ARG A 125 -7.29 -3.36 -12.11
CA ARG A 125 -7.29 -3.14 -10.67
C ARG A 125 -6.04 -3.72 -10.03
N PHE A 126 -5.55 -3.08 -8.98
CA PHE A 126 -4.35 -3.52 -8.27
C PHE A 126 -4.40 -3.20 -6.77
N LYS A 127 -3.61 -3.93 -5.98
CA LYS A 127 -3.30 -3.59 -4.59
C LYS A 127 -1.83 -3.24 -4.46
N LEU A 128 -1.52 -2.33 -3.56
CA LEU A 128 -0.15 -1.98 -3.21
C LEU A 128 0.16 -2.41 -1.78
N ALA A 129 1.36 -2.92 -1.56
CA ALA A 129 2.00 -2.95 -0.27
C ALA A 129 2.99 -1.79 -0.18
N PHE A 130 2.78 -0.91 0.80
CA PHE A 130 3.76 0.09 1.19
C PHE A 130 4.71 -0.55 2.20
N ASP A 131 5.99 -0.62 1.85
CA ASP A 131 7.04 -1.08 2.76
C ASP A 131 7.11 -0.15 3.98
N THR A 132 7.01 -0.74 5.17
CA THR A 132 7.11 -0.05 6.46
C THR A 132 8.26 -0.58 7.32
N SER A 133 9.23 -1.28 6.75
CA SER A 133 10.36 -1.89 7.47
C SER A 133 11.19 -0.88 8.28
N PHE A 134 11.20 0.40 7.88
CA PHE A 134 11.80 1.49 8.66
C PHE A 134 11.07 1.77 9.99
N LEU A 135 9.87 1.21 10.19
CA LEU A 135 9.04 1.32 11.39
C LEU A 135 9.06 0.00 12.17
N LYS A 136 9.81 -0.02 13.28
CA LYS A 136 9.91 -1.20 14.15
C LYS A 136 8.52 -1.67 14.60
N GLY A 137 8.20 -2.94 14.34
CA GLY A 137 6.96 -3.57 14.77
C GLY A 137 5.73 -3.28 13.89
N CYS A 138 5.92 -2.64 12.74
CA CYS A 138 4.90 -2.48 11.71
C CYS A 138 5.11 -3.49 10.58
N ASN A 139 4.02 -4.13 10.14
CA ASN A 139 3.99 -4.88 8.89
C ASN A 139 3.66 -3.92 7.74
N ASP A 140 3.98 -4.33 6.52
CA ASP A 140 3.62 -3.58 5.31
C ASP A 140 2.15 -3.14 5.32
N TYR A 141 1.93 -1.89 4.91
CA TYR A 141 0.58 -1.35 4.80
C TYR A 141 0.01 -1.66 3.42
N VAL A 142 -1.01 -2.53 3.39
CA VAL A 142 -1.65 -2.98 2.15
C VAL A 142 -2.91 -2.16 1.86
N THR A 143 -3.06 -1.72 0.61
CA THR A 143 -4.26 -1.01 0.17
C THR A 143 -5.39 -1.95 -0.23
N ASP A 144 -6.62 -1.45 -0.15
CA ASP A 144 -7.72 -1.95 -0.97
C ASP A 144 -7.44 -1.78 -2.47
N TRP A 145 -8.32 -2.37 -3.29
CA TRP A 145 -8.28 -2.27 -4.74
C TRP A 145 -8.25 -0.82 -5.24
N ARG A 146 -7.32 -0.55 -6.15
CA ARG A 146 -7.20 0.69 -6.93
C ARG A 146 -7.52 0.38 -8.37
N TYR A 147 -8.21 1.30 -9.03
CA TYR A 147 -8.70 1.13 -10.40
C TYR A 147 -7.97 2.09 -11.32
N TYR A 148 -7.62 1.62 -12.51
CA TYR A 148 -6.92 2.43 -13.50
C TYR A 148 -7.38 2.07 -14.92
N ASP A 149 -7.85 3.05 -15.69
CA ASP A 149 -8.20 2.87 -17.10
C ASP A 149 -7.07 3.40 -17.99
N ASN A 150 -6.33 2.49 -18.63
CA ASN A 150 -5.18 2.82 -19.48
C ASN A 150 -5.60 3.14 -20.93
N LYS A 151 -6.66 3.92 -21.12
CA LYS A 151 -7.17 4.32 -22.45
C LYS A 151 -6.70 5.71 -22.90
N ASN A 152 -6.11 6.52 -22.02
CA ASN A 152 -5.91 7.96 -22.23
C ASN A 152 -4.45 8.41 -22.48
N LYS A 153 -3.54 7.53 -22.86
CA LYS A 153 -2.16 7.90 -23.25
C LYS A 153 -1.68 7.12 -24.45
#